data_AF-A0A395YAN6-F1
#
_entry.id   AF-A0A395YAN6-F1
#
_cell.length_a   1.000
_cell.length_b   1.000
_cell.length_c   1.000
_cell.angle_alpha   90.00
_cell.angle_beta   90.00
_cell.angle_gamma   90.00
#
_symmetry.space_group_name_H-M   'P 1'
#
loop_
_entity.id
_entity.type
_entity.pdbx_description
1 polymer ?
#
loop_
_entity_poly.entity_id
_entity_poly.type
_entity_poly.pdbx_seq_one_letter_code
_entity_poly.pdbx_strand_id
1 'polypeptide(L)'
;MAYNTPESVADYLSRFQMQVTERTKGTFSPMHVKYSLALKMGSSSFETTFQSNPNVHGEPTVTQVFGALASDAMLARDYGMDEFADELCADMKPSEAIRSYNSCKDTYN
;
A
#
# COMPACT_ATOMS: atom_id res chain seq x y z
N MET A 1 -11.63 16.59 -2.18
CA MET A 1 -10.67 17.60 -1.71
C MET A 1 -9.32 17.23 -2.26
N ALA A 2 -8.66 18.13 -2.97
CA ALA A 2 -7.35 17.86 -3.54
C ALA A 2 -6.29 18.11 -2.45
N TYR A 3 -5.57 17.06 -2.04
CA TYR A 3 -4.49 17.12 -1.04
C TYR A 3 -3.23 17.71 -1.67
N ASN A 4 -3.31 18.99 -2.05
CA ASN A 4 -2.31 19.64 -2.92
C ASN A 4 -1.17 20.32 -2.16
N THR A 5 -1.22 20.34 -0.82
CA THR A 5 -0.12 20.88 0.00
C THR A 5 0.42 19.82 0.95
N PRO A 6 1.71 19.87 1.31
CA PRO A 6 2.30 18.96 2.29
C PRO A 6 1.52 18.91 3.61
N GLU A 7 0.99 20.04 4.08
CA GLU A 7 0.20 20.14 5.31
C GLU A 7 -1.12 19.40 5.20
N SER A 8 -1.81 19.52 4.06
CA SER A 8 -3.07 18.81 3.80
C SER A 8 -2.87 17.29 3.72
N VAL A 9 -1.75 16.84 3.16
CA VAL A 9 -1.38 15.42 3.11
C VAL A 9 -1.02 14.92 4.51
N ALA A 10 -0.26 15.70 5.29
CA ALA A 10 0.11 15.35 6.65
C ALA A 10 -1.12 15.25 7.57
N ASP A 11 -2.04 16.22 7.51
CA ASP A 11 -3.31 16.18 8.23
C ASP A 11 -4.13 14.94 7.84
N TYR A 12 -4.23 14.63 6.54
CA TYR A 12 -4.92 13.42 6.09
C TYR A 12 -4.30 12.14 6.64
N LEU A 13 -2.98 11.96 6.50
CA LEU A 13 -2.27 10.78 6.99
C LEU A 13 -2.36 10.64 8.51
N SER A 14 -2.37 11.76 9.25
CA SER A 14 -2.47 11.75 10.71
C SER A 14 -3.78 11.16 11.25
N ARG A 15 -4.82 11.08 10.42
CA ARG A 15 -6.13 10.54 10.80
C ARG A 15 -6.17 9.01 10.77
N PHE A 16 -5.13 8.36 10.22
CA PHE A 16 -5.04 6.91 10.20
C PHE A 16 -4.45 6.40 11.51
N GLN A 17 -5.15 5.44 12.12
CA GLN A 17 -4.62 4.61 13.18
C GLN A 17 -4.06 3.34 12.55
N MET A 18 -2.76 3.11 12.71
CA MET A 18 -2.10 1.91 12.21
C MET A 18 -1.73 0.99 13.36
N GLN A 19 -2.06 -0.28 13.22
CA GLN A 19 -1.73 -1.33 14.17
C GLN A 19 -0.96 -2.44 13.44
N VAL A 20 0.18 -2.84 14.01
CA VAL A 20 0.86 -4.06 13.61
C VAL A 20 0.11 -5.25 14.20
N THR A 21 -0.49 -6.07 13.35
CA THR A 21 -1.24 -7.27 13.76
C THR A 21 -0.34 -8.50 13.85
N GLU A 22 0.69 -8.57 12.99
CA GLU A 22 1.64 -9.68 12.96
C GLU A 22 3.03 -9.22 12.50
N ARG A 23 4.08 -9.91 12.96
CA ARG A 23 5.44 -9.77 12.45
C ARG A 23 5.97 -11.14 12.02
N THR A 24 6.35 -11.26 10.76
CA THR A 24 6.93 -12.48 10.19
C THR A 24 8.24 -12.17 9.48
N LYS A 25 8.94 -13.21 9.01
CA LYS A 25 10.19 -13.05 8.28
C LYS A 25 9.94 -12.40 6.92
N GLY A 26 10.63 -11.30 6.62
CA GLY A 26 10.61 -10.68 5.31
C GLY A 26 11.33 -11.52 4.26
N THR A 27 10.97 -11.32 2.99
CA THR A 27 11.51 -12.03 1.83
C THR A 27 12.54 -11.22 1.04
N PHE A 28 12.61 -9.90 1.26
CA PHE A 28 13.54 -9.03 0.52
C PHE A 28 15.02 -9.24 0.89
N SER A 29 15.32 -9.45 2.17
CA SER A 29 16.67 -9.81 2.63
C SER A 29 16.64 -10.44 4.04
N PRO A 30 17.76 -11.05 4.50
CA PRO A 30 17.82 -11.67 5.83
C PRO A 30 17.50 -10.72 7.00
N MET A 31 17.60 -9.41 6.81
CA MET A 31 17.32 -8.43 7.89
C MET A 31 15.92 -7.82 7.80
N HIS A 32 15.14 -8.15 6.77
CA HIS A 32 13.78 -7.63 6.64
C HIS A 32 12.77 -8.40 7.49
N VAL A 33 11.83 -7.64 8.02
CA VAL A 33 10.63 -8.13 8.71
C VAL A 33 9.43 -7.78 7.83
N LYS A 34 8.51 -8.72 7.68
CA LYS A 34 7.19 -8.48 7.09
C LYS A 34 6.21 -8.17 8.21
N TYR A 35 5.57 -7.02 8.11
CA TYR A 35 4.54 -6.53 9.03
C TYR A 35 3.18 -6.74 8.37
N SER A 36 2.28 -7.45 9.03
CA SER A 36 0.86 -7.39 8.73
C SER A 36 0.26 -6.21 9.48
N LEU A 37 -0.44 -5.34 8.76
CA LEU A 37 -0.90 -4.04 9.25
C LEU A 37 -2.39 -3.90 9.06
N ALA A 38 -3.08 -3.40 10.09
CA ALA A 38 -4.45 -2.90 9.99
C ALA A 38 -4.41 -1.37 10.07
N LEU A 39 -4.93 -0.69 9.04
CA LEU A 39 -5.07 0.76 8.99
C LEU A 39 -6.55 1.13 9.12
N LYS A 40 -6.87 2.02 10.05
CA LYS A 40 -8.22 2.49 10.34
C LYS A 40 -8.33 4.00 10.17
N MET A 41 -9.40 4.44 9.53
CA MET A 41 -9.78 5.86 9.45
C MET A 41 -11.29 5.96 9.67
N GLY A 42 -11.70 6.49 10.83
CA GLY A 42 -13.11 6.51 11.23
C GLY A 42 -13.68 5.09 11.33
N SER A 43 -14.78 4.83 10.62
CA SER A 43 -15.43 3.51 10.56
C SER A 43 -14.83 2.55 9.52
N SER A 44 -13.93 3.04 8.66
CA SER A 44 -13.34 2.25 7.59
C SER A 44 -11.99 1.68 8.02
N SER A 45 -11.74 0.42 7.66
CA SER A 45 -10.46 -0.24 7.88
C SER A 45 -10.06 -1.05 6.67
N PHE A 46 -8.75 -1.14 6.43
CA PHE A 46 -8.19 -2.08 5.48
C PHE A 46 -6.93 -2.71 6.07
N GLU A 47 -6.59 -3.88 5.54
CA GLU A 47 -5.39 -4.61 5.92
C GLU A 47 -4.39 -4.59 4.76
N THR A 48 -3.11 -4.58 5.10
CA THR A 48 -2.02 -4.65 4.12
C THR A 48 -0.79 -5.29 4.74
N THR A 49 0.24 -5.52 3.92
CA THR A 49 1.54 -5.96 4.40
C THR A 49 2.62 -5.00 3.95
N PHE A 50 3.62 -4.80 4.80
CA PHE A 50 4.75 -3.92 4.53
C PHE A 50 6.03 -4.62 4.96
N GLN A 51 7.11 -4.50 4.18
CA GLN A 51 8.41 -5.05 4.55
C GLN A 51 9.43 -3.93 4.77
N SER A 52 10.16 -3.99 5.88
CA SER A 52 11.28 -3.08 6.13
C SER A 52 12.36 -3.76 6.96
N ASN A 53 13.56 -3.17 6.95
CA ASN A 53 14.61 -3.50 7.90
C ASN A 53 14.45 -2.62 9.17
N PRO A 54 13.96 -3.17 10.30
CA PRO A 54 13.77 -2.39 11.51
C PRO A 54 15.07 -1.84 12.10
N ASN A 55 16.22 -2.45 11.80
CA ASN A 55 17.51 -1.95 12.28
C ASN A 55 17.94 -0.64 11.59
N VAL A 56 17.32 -0.31 10.44
CA VAL A 56 17.60 0.92 9.69
C VAL A 56 16.47 1.93 9.86
N HIS A 57 15.22 1.46 9.83
CA HIS A 57 14.05 2.33 9.74
C HIS A 57 13.15 2.33 10.99
N GLY A 58 13.43 1.46 11.98
CA GLY A 58 12.54 1.25 13.11
C GLY A 58 11.24 0.54 12.73
N GLU A 59 10.20 0.69 13.56
CA GLU A 59 8.86 0.22 13.20
C GLU A 59 8.28 1.05 12.05
N PRO A 60 7.46 0.43 11.17
CA PRO A 60 6.83 1.15 10.07
C PRO A 60 5.96 2.29 10.58
N THR A 61 5.94 3.37 9.82
CA THR A 61 5.06 4.53 10.02
C THR A 61 3.97 4.57 8.96
N VAL A 62 2.85 5.22 9.26
CA VAL A 62 1.74 5.42 8.31
C VAL A 62 2.25 5.99 6.99
N THR A 63 3.10 7.02 7.04
CA THR A 63 3.66 7.67 5.86
C THR A 63 4.50 6.72 5.01
N GLN A 64 5.33 5.86 5.62
CA GLN A 64 6.12 4.87 4.87
C GLN A 64 5.22 3.84 4.17
N VAL A 65 4.20 3.36 4.86
CA VAL A 65 3.27 2.36 4.33
C VAL A 65 2.47 2.95 3.17
N PHE A 66 1.88 4.13 3.34
CA PHE A 66 1.17 4.81 2.26
C PHE A 66 2.10 5.22 1.12
N GLY A 67 3.33 5.62 1.41
CA GLY A 67 4.33 5.92 0.39
C GLY A 67 4.67 4.70 -0.48
N ALA A 68 4.83 3.53 0.13
CA ALA A 68 5.03 2.29 -0.59
C ALA A 68 3.78 1.91 -1.41
N LEU A 69 2.59 1.93 -0.82
CA LEU A 69 1.34 1.64 -1.53
C LEU A 69 1.11 2.57 -2.72
N ALA A 70 1.40 3.86 -2.57
CA ALA A 70 1.31 4.82 -3.66
C ALA A 70 2.35 4.54 -4.74
N SER A 71 3.58 4.21 -4.38
CA SER A 71 4.63 3.82 -5.32
C SER A 71 4.24 2.57 -6.11
N ASP A 72 3.72 1.54 -5.44
CA ASP A 72 3.27 0.30 -6.06
C ASP A 72 2.10 0.56 -7.02
N ALA A 73 1.15 1.41 -6.63
CA ALA A 73 0.04 1.81 -7.50
C ALA A 73 0.51 2.59 -8.74
N MET A 74 1.54 3.44 -8.61
CA MET A 74 2.14 4.16 -9.74
C MET A 74 2.88 3.20 -10.68
N LEU A 75 3.60 2.20 -10.15
CA LEU A 75 4.21 1.16 -10.96
C LEU A 75 3.13 0.36 -11.70
N ALA A 76 2.13 -0.14 -10.98
CA ALA A 76 1.02 -0.92 -11.52
C ALA A 76 0.23 -0.19 -12.63
N ARG A 77 0.13 1.14 -12.57
CA ARG A 77 -0.49 1.96 -13.63
C ARG A 77 0.20 1.78 -14.97
N ASP A 78 1.52 1.62 -14.96
CA ASP A 78 2.32 1.57 -16.17
C ASP A 78 2.32 0.16 -16.81
N TYR A 79 1.73 -0.84 -16.15
CA TYR A 79 1.55 -2.20 -16.66
C TYR A 79 0.47 -2.29 -17.76
N GLY A 80 0.65 -3.26 -18.66
CA GLY A 80 -0.46 -3.79 -19.47
C GLY A 80 -1.48 -4.51 -18.59
N MET A 81 -2.76 -4.52 -18.98
CA MET A 81 -3.82 -5.18 -18.19
C MET A 81 -3.52 -6.66 -17.95
N ASP A 82 -2.98 -7.34 -18.95
CA ASP A 82 -2.64 -8.77 -18.87
C ASP A 82 -1.47 -8.99 -17.89
N GLU A 83 -0.41 -8.17 -17.98
CA GLU A 83 0.76 -8.24 -17.10
C GLU A 83 0.42 -7.86 -15.65
N PHE A 84 -0.44 -6.86 -15.44
CA PHE A 84 -1.00 -6.52 -14.13
C PHE A 84 -1.79 -7.70 -13.54
N ALA A 85 -2.62 -8.36 -14.36
CA ALA A 85 -3.40 -9.50 -13.92
C ALA A 85 -2.51 -10.68 -13.52
N ASP A 86 -1.48 -10.98 -14.31
CA ASP A 86 -0.57 -12.09 -14.09
C ASP A 86 0.37 -11.86 -12.89
N GLU A 87 0.94 -10.66 -12.73
CA GLU A 87 1.93 -10.39 -11.69
C GLU A 87 1.33 -9.94 -10.35
N LEU A 88 0.26 -9.13 -10.38
CA LEU A 88 -0.27 -8.47 -9.18
C LEU A 88 -1.62 -9.03 -8.72
N CYS A 89 -2.32 -9.79 -9.57
CA CYS A 89 -3.67 -10.26 -9.31
C CYS A 89 -3.86 -11.76 -9.61
N ALA A 90 -2.79 -12.56 -9.57
CA ALA A 90 -2.79 -13.98 -9.93
C ALA A 90 -3.90 -14.81 -9.25
N ASP A 91 -4.30 -14.42 -8.03
CA ASP A 91 -5.34 -15.09 -7.23
C ASP A 91 -6.70 -14.35 -7.18
N MET A 92 -6.86 -13.25 -7.93
CA MET A 92 -8.09 -12.46 -7.96
C MET A 92 -9.02 -12.91 -9.09
N LYS A 93 -10.33 -12.69 -8.91
CA LYS A 93 -11.27 -12.90 -10.01
C LYS A 93 -10.97 -11.91 -11.14
N PRO A 94 -11.14 -12.30 -12.42
CA PRO A 94 -10.88 -11.40 -13.55
C PRO A 94 -11.60 -10.05 -13.44
N SER A 95 -12.84 -10.04 -12.95
CA SER A 95 -13.62 -8.80 -12.77
C SER A 95 -13.08 -7.90 -11.66
N GLU A 96 -12.44 -8.45 -10.64
CA GLU A 96 -11.81 -7.70 -9.56
C GLU A 96 -10.44 -7.15 -10.01
N ALA A 97 -9.69 -7.94 -10.78
CA ALA A 97 -8.45 -7.49 -11.41
C ALA A 97 -8.70 -6.32 -12.37
N ILE A 98 -9.71 -6.41 -13.24
CA ILE A 98 -10.09 -5.31 -14.16
C ILE A 98 -10.47 -4.04 -13.40
N ARG A 99 -11.26 -4.15 -12.33
CA ARG A 99 -11.62 -2.98 -11.50
C ARG A 99 -10.41 -2.35 -10.84
N SER A 100 -9.50 -3.17 -10.33
CA SER A 100 -8.27 -2.71 -9.68
C SER A 100 -7.34 -2.02 -10.69
N TYR A 101 -7.17 -2.62 -11.87
CA TYR A 101 -6.43 -2.03 -12.98
C TYR A 101 -6.97 -0.66 -13.38
N ASN A 102 -8.29 -0.55 -13.62
CA ASN A 102 -8.93 0.71 -13.97
C ASN A 102 -8.78 1.74 -12.84
N SER A 103 -8.90 1.32 -11.57
CA SER A 103 -8.67 2.21 -10.44
C SER A 103 -7.25 2.79 -10.41
N CYS A 104 -6.23 2.02 -10.77
CA CYS A 104 -4.85 2.51 -10.87
C CYS A 104 -4.64 3.42 -12.10
N LYS A 105 -5.35 3.16 -13.20
CA LYS A 105 -5.21 3.89 -14.46
C LYS A 105 -5.95 5.23 -14.49
N ASP A 106 -7.13 5.29 -13.88
CA ASP A 106 -8.04 6.44 -13.97
C ASP A 106 -7.71 7.55 -12.95
N THR A 107 -6.76 7.35 -12.03
CA THR A 107 -6.51 8.32 -10.92
C THR A 107 -5.93 9.67 -11.36
N TYR A 108 -5.52 9.85 -12.62
CA TYR A 108 -4.84 11.06 -13.12
C TYR A 108 -5.37 11.61 -14.45
N ASN A 109 -6.50 11.10 -14.96
CA ASN A 109 -7.19 11.68 -16.13
C ASN A 109 -8.24 12.71 -15.73
#